data_AF-A0A482ULB0-F1
#
_entry.id   AF-A0A482ULB0-F1
#
_cell.length_a   1.000
_cell.length_b   1.000
_cell.length_c   1.000
_cell.angle_alpha   90.00
_cell.angle_beta   90.00
_cell.angle_gamma   90.00
#
_symmetry.space_group_name_H-M   'P 1'
#
loop_
_entity.id
_entity.type
_entity.pdbx_description
1 polymer ?
#
loop_
_entity_poly.entity_id
_entity_poly.type
_entity_poly.pdbx_seq_one_letter_code
_entity_poly.pdbx_strand_id
1 'polypeptide(L)' 'MEFNGRVERVGWGQTRIRGKDTRPTYIPNSHFVQTAVTNQERITHRKFETTVKIRLQVRRC' A
#
# COMPACT_ATOMS: atom_id res chain seq x y z
N MET A 1 6.68 -2.45 10.61
CA MET A 1 7.51 -2.02 9.47
C MET A 1 6.71 -2.32 8.22
N GLU A 2 6.31 -1.31 7.46
CA GLU A 2 5.50 -1.51 6.25
C GLU A 2 6.38 -1.40 5.01
N PHE A 3 6.41 -2.47 4.21
CA PHE A 3 7.13 -2.50 2.95
C PHE A 3 6.15 -2.28 1.81
N ASN A 4 6.17 -1.07 1.25
CA ASN A 4 5.31 -0.69 0.14
C ASN A 4 6.13 -0.64 -1.14
N GLY A 5 5.83 -1.53 -2.09
CA GLY A 5 6.55 -1.58 -3.36
C GLY A 5 6.14 -2.76 -4.24
N ARG A 6 6.64 -2.77 -5.47
CA ARG A 6 6.39 -3.84 -6.43
C ARG A 6 7.44 -4.93 -6.28
N VAL A 7 7.01 -6.18 -6.25
CA VAL A 7 7.92 -7.34 -6.21
C VAL A 7 8.58 -7.48 -7.58
N GLU A 8 9.91 -7.57 -7.60
CA GLU A 8 10.67 -7.80 -8.84
C GLU A 8 11.13 -9.25 -8.95
N ARG A 9 11.64 -9.82 -7.85
CA ARG A 9 12.12 -11.20 -7.82
C ARG A 9 11.97 -11.80 -6.43
N VAL A 10 11.47 -13.03 -6.37
CA VAL A 10 11.46 -13.86 -5.18
C VAL A 10 12.62 -14.86 -5.27
N GLY A 11 13.54 -14.79 -4.32
CA GLY A 11 14.62 -15.76 -4.15
C GLY A 11 14.34 -16.70 -2.98
N TRP A 12 15.20 -17.70 -2.80
CA TRP A 12 15.07 -18.70 -1.73
C TRP A 12 15.11 -18.09 -0.32
N GLY A 13 16.01 -17.14 -0.05
CA GLY A 13 16.16 -16.51 1.27
C GLY A 13 15.68 -15.06 1.37
N GLN A 14 15.55 -14.37 0.22
CA GLN A 14 15.21 -12.95 0.19
C GLN A 14 14.36 -12.60 -1.02
N THR A 15 13.51 -11.60 -0.85
CA THR A 15 12.69 -11.02 -1.90
C THR A 15 13.17 -9.60 -2.21
N ARG A 16 13.35 -9.31 -3.50
CA ARG A 16 13.71 -7.97 -3.97
C ARG A 16 12.43 -7.21 -4.33
N ILE A 17 12.18 -6.12 -3.62
CA ILE A 17 11.04 -5.23 -3.82
C ILE A 17 11.56 -3.86 -4.26
N ARG A 18 10.90 -3.23 -5.23
CA ARG A 18 11.18 -1.85 -5.62
C ARG A 18 10.17 -0.91 -4.95
N GLY A 19 10.66 -0.01 -4.10
CA GLY A 19 9.84 1.01 -3.44
C GLY A 19 9.41 2.13 -4.40
N LYS A 20 8.58 3.07 -3.90
CA LYS A 20 8.12 4.24 -4.68
C LYS A 20 9.28 5.09 -5.19
N ASP A 21 10.36 5.17 -4.43
CA ASP A 21 11.55 5.94 -4.77
C ASP A 21 12.44 5.21 -5.81
N THR A 22 11.93 4.17 -6.46
CA THR A 22 12.61 3.31 -7.45
C THR A 22 13.83 2.54 -6.94
N ARG A 23 14.16 2.68 -5.65
CA ARG A 23 15.27 1.99 -4.99
C ARG A 23 14.91 0.52 -4.72
N PRO A 24 15.84 -0.42 -4.95
CA PRO A 24 15.65 -1.81 -4.58
C PRO A 24 15.84 -1.99 -3.07
N THR A 25 14.92 -2.72 -2.45
CA THR A 25 14.98 -3.14 -1.05
C THR A 25 14.94 -4.66 -0.99
N TYR A 26 15.85 -5.25 -0.22
CA TYR A 26 15.92 -6.70 -0.01
C TYR A 26 15.30 -7.03 1.34
N ILE A 27 14.31 -7.92 1.33
CA ILE A 27 13.57 -8.31 2.53
C ILE A 27 13.77 -9.81 2.75
N PRO A 28 14.15 -10.25 3.95
CA PRO A 28 14.24 -11.67 4.27
C PRO A 28 12.85 -12.31 4.26
N ASN A 29 12.74 -13.51 3.70
CA ASN A 29 11.43 -14.17 3.54
C ASN A 29 10.75 -14.49 4.88
N SER A 30 11.53 -14.66 5.97
CA SER A 30 11.01 -14.87 7.32
C SER A 30 10.13 -13.72 7.82
N HIS A 31 10.33 -12.51 7.32
CA HIS A 31 9.51 -11.34 7.69
C HIS A 31 8.06 -11.47 7.23
N PHE A 32 7.79 -12.23 6.14
CA PHE A 32 6.44 -12.43 5.63
C PHE A 32 5.60 -13.39 6.47
N VAL A 33 6.22 -14.18 7.37
CA VAL A 33 5.48 -15.08 8.27
C VAL A 33 4.87 -14.30 9.44
N GLN A 34 5.56 -13.26 9.91
CA GLN A 34 5.15 -12.49 11.09
C GLN A 34 4.21 -11.33 10.76
N THR A 35 4.09 -10.94 9.49
CA THR A 35 3.38 -9.73 9.06
C THR A 35 2.28 -10.06 8.08
N ALA A 36 1.10 -9.46 8.23
CA ALA A 36 0.02 -9.57 7.25
C ALA A 36 0.42 -8.86 5.94
N VAL A 37 0.44 -9.60 4.83
CA VAL A 37 0.78 -9.07 3.50
C VAL A 37 -0.49 -8.86 2.69
N THR A 38 -0.70 -7.66 2.18
CA THR A 38 -1.80 -7.35 1.25
C THR A 38 -1.26 -7.12 -0.15
N ASN A 39 -1.86 -7.77 -1.15
CA ASN A 39 -1.48 -7.60 -2.55
C ASN A 39 -2.40 -6.57 -3.23
N GLN A 40 -1.88 -5.37 -3.49
CA GLN A 40 -2.63 -4.29 -4.14
C GLN A 40 -2.97 -4.58 -5.61
N GLU A 41 -2.16 -5.36 -6.32
CA GLU A 41 -2.43 -5.77 -7.71
C GLU A 41 -3.62 -6.73 -7.81
N ARG A 42 -3.96 -7.44 -6.73
CA ARG A 42 -5.10 -8.36 -6.67
C ARG A 42 -6.38 -7.70 -6.18
N ILE A 43 -6.36 -6.41 -5.86
CA ILE A 43 -7.56 -5.68 -5.44
C ILE A 43 -8.42 -5.40 -6.68
N THR A 44 -9.62 -5.98 -6.72
CA THR A 44 -10.56 -5.81 -7.85
C THR A 44 -11.33 -4.50 -7.79
N HIS A 45 -11.63 -4.00 -6.59
CA HIS A 45 -12.39 -2.77 -6.38
C HIS A 45 -11.68 -1.86 -5.38
N ARG A 46 -11.33 -0.65 -5.80
CA ARG A 46 -10.70 0.35 -4.93
C ARG A 46 -11.79 1.13 -4.18
N LYS A 47 -11.73 1.13 -2.85
CA LYS A 47 -12.61 1.96 -2.02
C LYS A 47 -12.10 3.40 -2.01
N PHE A 48 -12.96 4.35 -2.37
CA PHE A 48 -12.70 5.78 -2.22
C PHE A 48 -13.59 6.30 -1.10
N GLU A 49 -12.98 6.71 0.01
CA GLU A 49 -13.67 7.35 1.13
C GLU A 49 -13.42 8.84 1.06
N THR A 50 -14.48 9.63 0.99
CA THR A 50 -14.39 11.09 1.02
C THR A 50 -15.46 11.64 1.93
N THR A 51 -15.05 12.52 2.84
CA THR A 51 -15.96 13.24 3.72
C THR A 51 -16.19 14.64 3.17
N VAL A 52 -17.38 14.88 2.59
CA VAL A 52 -17.74 16.21 2.09
C VAL A 52 -18.33 17.04 3.24
N LYS A 53 -17.65 18.13 3.60
CA LYS A 53 -18.15 19.08 4.60
C LYS A 53 -19.02 20.13 3.92
N ILE A 54 -20.30 20.15 4.25
CA ILE A 54 -21.25 21.14 3.72
C ILE A 54 -21.23 22.37 4.63
N ARG A 55 -21.03 23.56 4.04
CA ARG A 55 -21.27 24.83 4.74
C ARG A 55 -22.71 25.27 4.50
N LEU A 56 -23.52 25.23 5.55
CA LEU A 56 -24.86 25.82 5.53
C LEU A 56 -24.72 27.34 5.70
N GLN A 57 -24.78 28.07 4.58
CA GLN A 57 -24.94 29.52 4.63
C GLN A 57 -26.36 29.84 4.19
N VAL A 58 -27.25 29.98 5.17
CA VAL A 58 -28.60 30.47 4.92
C VAL A 58 -28.50 31.97 4.71
N ARG A 59 -28.75 32.42 3.48
CA ARG A 59 -29.04 33.83 3.20
C ARG A 59 -30.39 34.13 3.84
N ARG A 60 -30.39 34.81 4.98
CA ARG A 60 -31.61 35.43 5.50
C ARG A 60 -31.93 36.62 4.62
N CYS A 61 -33.13 36.62 4.05
CA CYS A 61 -33.73 37.77 3.39
C CYS A 61 -34.77 38.35 4.33
#